data_AF-A0A7C9J555-F1
#
_entry.id   AF-A0A7C9J555-F1
#
_cell.length_a   1.000
_cell.length_b   1.000
_cell.length_c   1.000
_cell.angle_alpha   90.00
_cell.angle_beta   90.00
_cell.angle_gamma   90.00
#
_symmetry.space_group_name_H-M   'P 1'
#
loop_
_entity.id
_entity.type
_entity.pdbx_description
1 polymer ?
#
loop_
_entity_poly.entity_id
_entity_poly.type
_entity_poly.pdbx_seq_one_letter_code
_entity_poly.pdbx_strand_id
1 'polypeptide(L)'
;MLTPVCVWLLFGIGQPLRNRLGAVAGIVALEGATIVMASTGHHPEPPPVAAIMSPRPVPSPTESACPVRLPHPDEVRLSRTHVTILWPAVIGECETAAVVLGEKGNRLRVWVHEGALVGNHRASVVPVNIDGRTAFVDVARKLARHRWVAVDGRSGERIPTITHG
;
A
#
# COMPACT_ATOMS: atom_id res chain seq x y z
N MET A 1 30.83 -14.99 0.74
CA MET A 1 29.56 -15.49 1.32
C MET A 1 29.62 -15.43 2.84
N LEU A 2 29.65 -14.23 3.43
CA LEU A 2 29.69 -14.00 4.89
C LEU A 2 28.92 -12.74 5.33
N THR A 3 28.29 -12.04 4.38
CA THR A 3 27.52 -10.82 4.62
C THR A 3 26.21 -11.02 5.41
N PRO A 4 25.45 -12.14 5.31
CA PRO A 4 24.17 -12.21 6.03
C PRO A 4 24.31 -12.45 7.54
N VAL A 5 25.45 -13.00 7.99
CA VAL A 5 25.70 -13.27 9.42
C VAL A 5 26.05 -11.98 10.18
N CYS A 6 26.77 -11.04 9.54
CA CYS A 6 27.15 -9.77 10.17
C CYS A 6 25.95 -8.84 10.40
N VAL A 7 24.96 -8.87 9.51
CA VAL A 7 23.74 -8.05 9.65
C VAL A 7 22.84 -8.60 10.77
N TRP A 8 22.80 -9.92 10.94
CA TRP A 8 22.01 -10.55 11.99
C TRP A 8 22.56 -10.28 13.40
N LEU A 9 23.88 -10.16 13.56
CA LEU A 9 24.52 -9.82 14.84
C LEU A 9 24.31 -8.36 15.26
N LEU A 10 24.10 -7.43 14.32
CA LEU A 10 23.87 -6.01 14.62
C LEU A 10 22.43 -5.69 15.05
N PHE A 11 21.45 -6.50 14.64
CA PHE A 11 20.02 -6.24 14.85
C PHE A 11 19.26 -7.38 15.55
N GLY A 12 19.99 -8.42 16.01
CA GLY A 12 19.44 -9.55 16.74
C GLY A 12 18.76 -9.14 18.06
N ILE A 13 17.57 -9.69 18.26
CA ILE A 13 16.61 -9.40 19.34
C ILE A 13 17.26 -9.65 20.71
N GLY A 14 17.47 -8.59 21.50
CA GLY A 14 17.74 -8.69 22.94
C GLY A 14 19.06 -8.14 23.49
N GLN A 15 19.50 -6.94 23.10
CA GLN A 15 20.66 -6.27 23.75
C GLN A 15 20.29 -4.92 24.39
N PRO A 16 20.85 -4.59 25.58
CA PRO A 16 20.44 -3.45 26.40
C PRO A 16 20.76 -2.10 25.75
N LEU A 17 19.94 -1.08 26.08
CA LEU A 17 19.87 0.28 25.51
C LEU A 17 21.19 1.08 25.38
N ARG A 18 22.32 0.60 25.91
CA ARG A 18 23.60 1.31 25.89
C ARG A 18 24.31 1.34 24.52
N ASN A 19 23.95 0.45 23.59
CA ASN A 19 24.61 0.37 22.27
C ASN A 19 23.98 1.26 21.17
N ARG A 20 22.86 1.95 21.45
CA ARG A 20 22.22 2.84 20.45
C ARG A 20 22.94 4.17 20.24
N LEU A 21 23.82 4.59 21.15
CA LEU A 21 24.56 5.86 21.06
C LEU A 21 25.82 5.77 20.19
N GLY A 22 26.46 4.60 20.08
CA GLY A 22 27.68 4.43 19.29
C GLY A 22 27.45 4.53 17.78
N ALA A 23 26.30 4.06 17.30
CA ALA A 23 25.97 4.05 15.88
C ALA A 23 25.66 5.46 15.32
N VAL A 24 25.09 6.35 16.14
CA VAL A 24 24.79 7.74 15.74
C VAL A 24 26.07 8.58 15.67
N ALA A 25 27.01 8.36 16.61
CA ALA A 25 28.29 9.07 16.62
C ALA A 25 29.16 8.76 15.38
N GLY A 26 29.08 7.55 14.83
CA GLY A 26 29.79 7.20 13.60
C GLY A 26 29.27 7.89 12.35
N ILE A 27 27.96 8.15 12.26
CA ILE A 27 27.34 8.78 11.08
C ILE A 27 27.65 10.29 11.05
N VAL A 28 27.61 10.96 12.21
CA VAL A 28 27.93 12.41 12.30
C VAL A 28 29.41 12.69 12.01
N ALA A 29 30.32 11.79 12.41
CA ALA A 29 31.75 11.94 12.13
C ALA A 29 32.08 11.80 10.63
N LEU A 30 31.29 11.04 9.86
CA LEU A 30 31.54 10.82 8.43
C LEU A 30 31.14 12.04 7.58
N GLU A 31 30.11 12.80 7.97
CA GLU A 31 29.69 14.00 7.24
C GLU A 31 30.58 15.23 7.49
N GLY A 32 31.26 15.29 8.65
CA GLY A 32 32.18 16.39 8.96
C GLY A 32 33.48 16.36 8.14
N ALA A 33 33.92 15.19 7.67
CA ALA A 33 35.19 15.05 6.95
C ALA A 33 35.11 15.43 5.46
N THR A 34 33.91 15.48 4.86
CA THR A 34 33.78 15.73 3.41
C THR A 34 33.77 17.21 3.05
N ILE A 35 33.48 18.10 4.01
CA ILE A 35 33.31 19.55 3.73
C ILE A 35 34.65 20.30 3.77
N VAL A 36 35.70 19.77 4.41
CA VAL A 36 36.96 20.53 4.64
C VAL A 36 38.04 20.28 3.57
N MET A 37 37.95 19.20 2.77
CA MET A 37 38.95 18.92 1.72
C MET A 37 38.68 19.61 0.37
N ALA A 38 37.67 20.47 0.26
CA ALA A 38 37.37 21.19 -0.97
C ALA A 38 37.99 22.61 -1.05
N SER A 39 38.81 23.01 -0.06
CA SER A 39 39.35 24.39 0.03
C SER A 39 40.85 24.55 -0.24
N THR A 40 41.55 23.54 -0.76
CA THR A 40 42.97 23.73 -1.11
C THR A 40 43.32 23.18 -2.49
N GLY A 41 43.25 24.08 -3.47
CA GLY A 41 44.28 24.26 -4.49
C GLY A 41 44.29 23.29 -5.68
N HIS A 42 43.91 23.79 -6.85
CA HIS A 42 44.75 23.99 -8.04
C HIS A 42 43.87 24.06 -9.28
N HIS A 43 44.09 25.11 -10.07
CA HIS A 43 43.53 25.26 -11.40
C HIS A 43 44.18 24.25 -12.36
N PRO A 44 43.39 23.55 -13.20
CA PRO A 44 43.82 23.29 -14.57
C PRO A 44 42.77 23.71 -15.60
N GLU A 45 43.31 23.99 -16.77
CA GLU A 45 42.75 24.47 -18.05
C GLU A 45 41.44 23.80 -18.51
N PRO A 46 40.51 24.51 -19.18
CA PRO A 46 39.22 23.95 -19.60
C PRO A 46 39.31 23.18 -20.94
N PRO A 47 38.92 21.89 -21.00
CA PRO A 47 38.63 21.22 -22.27
C PRO A 47 37.26 21.64 -22.82
N PRO A 48 37.03 21.49 -24.15
CA PRO A 48 36.01 22.23 -24.88
C PRO A 48 34.60 21.89 -24.45
N VAL A 49 33.76 22.93 -24.41
CA VAL A 49 32.32 22.91 -24.11
C VAL A 49 31.62 21.86 -24.97
N ALA A 50 31.37 20.68 -24.40
CA ALA A 50 30.32 19.80 -24.89
C ALA A 50 28.99 20.51 -24.58
N ALA A 51 28.28 20.90 -25.63
CA ALA A 51 26.97 21.53 -25.53
C ALA A 51 26.07 20.68 -24.62
N ILE A 52 25.72 21.23 -23.46
CA ILE A 52 24.72 20.65 -22.57
C ILE A 52 23.39 20.77 -23.34
N MET A 53 22.99 19.69 -24.01
CA MET A 53 21.62 19.57 -24.49
C MET A 53 20.72 19.70 -23.26
N SER A 54 19.90 20.74 -23.25
CA SER A 54 18.90 20.94 -22.20
C SER A 54 18.14 19.64 -21.99
N PRO A 55 17.95 19.17 -20.74
CA PRO A 55 17.16 17.99 -20.49
C PRO A 55 15.80 18.19 -21.14
N ARG A 56 15.48 17.34 -22.12
CA ARG A 56 14.15 17.27 -22.70
C ARG A 56 13.17 17.13 -21.53
N PRO A 57 12.09 17.92 -21.45
CA PRO A 57 11.09 17.74 -20.41
C PRO A 57 10.64 16.28 -20.48
N VAL A 58 10.99 15.49 -19.48
CA VAL A 58 10.40 14.17 -19.30
C VAL A 58 8.92 14.48 -19.08
N PRO A 59 8.00 14.01 -19.94
CA PRO A 59 6.59 14.17 -19.66
C PRO A 59 6.37 13.52 -18.30
N SER A 60 5.99 14.33 -17.30
CA SER A 60 5.53 13.82 -16.03
C SER A 60 4.49 12.75 -16.36
N PRO A 61 4.57 11.53 -15.80
CA PRO A 61 3.54 10.54 -16.03
C PRO A 61 2.24 11.19 -15.60
N THR A 62 1.40 11.55 -16.58
CA THR A 62 0.01 11.89 -16.34
C THR A 62 -0.69 10.55 -16.14
N GLU A 63 -0.24 9.80 -15.13
CA GLU A 63 -1.07 8.78 -14.54
C GLU A 63 -2.25 9.56 -14.00
N SER A 64 -3.37 9.45 -14.70
CA SER A 64 -4.68 9.74 -14.14
C SER A 64 -4.87 8.74 -13.00
N ALA A 65 -4.20 9.02 -11.88
CA ALA A 65 -4.24 8.21 -10.69
C ALA A 65 -5.71 8.15 -10.26
N CYS A 66 -6.24 6.94 -10.19
CA CYS A 66 -7.64 6.77 -9.91
C CYS A 66 -8.00 7.47 -8.57
N PRO A 67 -9.04 8.32 -8.53
CA PRO A 67 -9.35 9.08 -7.33
C PRO A 67 -9.65 8.14 -6.18
N VAL A 68 -9.03 8.43 -5.04
CA VAL A 68 -9.22 7.67 -3.81
C VAL A 68 -10.67 7.79 -3.37
N ARG A 69 -11.35 6.66 -3.32
CA ARG A 69 -12.75 6.56 -2.91
C ARG A 69 -12.94 5.43 -1.92
N LEU A 70 -14.01 5.57 -1.16
CA LEU A 70 -14.33 4.71 -0.04
C LEU A 70 -15.81 4.35 -0.14
N PRO A 71 -16.19 3.54 -1.13
CA PRO A 71 -17.58 3.23 -1.40
C PRO A 71 -18.24 2.54 -0.20
N HIS A 72 -19.51 2.88 0.04
CA HIS A 72 -20.34 2.20 1.01
C HIS A 72 -20.97 0.98 0.34
N PRO A 73 -20.75 -0.24 0.86
CA PRO A 73 -21.38 -1.43 0.29
C PRO A 73 -22.88 -1.47 0.57
N ASP A 74 -23.69 -1.58 -0.48
CA ASP A 74 -25.15 -1.69 -0.36
C ASP A 74 -25.61 -3.14 -0.20
N GLU A 75 -24.84 -4.08 -0.73
CA GLU A 75 -25.17 -5.50 -0.68
C GLU A 75 -23.91 -6.36 -0.62
N VAL A 76 -23.99 -7.46 0.12
CA VAL A 76 -22.96 -8.50 0.15
C VAL A 76 -23.58 -9.86 -0.16
N ARG A 77 -23.04 -10.53 -1.17
CA ARG A 77 -23.39 -11.91 -1.51
C ARG A 77 -22.32 -12.85 -0.97
N LEU A 78 -22.76 -13.80 -0.15
CA LEU A 78 -21.90 -14.79 0.48
C LEU A 78 -22.09 -16.13 -0.20
N SER A 79 -20.97 -16.73 -0.60
CA SER A 79 -20.86 -18.14 -0.94
C SER A 79 -19.89 -18.83 0.02
N ARG A 80 -19.66 -20.13 -0.18
CA ARG A 80 -18.72 -20.89 0.68
C ARG A 80 -17.26 -20.45 0.50
N THR A 81 -16.92 -19.93 -0.67
CA THR A 81 -15.52 -19.68 -1.08
C THR A 81 -15.29 -18.27 -1.60
N HIS A 82 -16.35 -17.50 -1.84
CA HIS A 82 -16.29 -16.16 -2.40
C HIS A 82 -17.23 -15.22 -1.66
N VAL A 83 -16.81 -13.97 -1.55
CA VAL A 83 -17.58 -12.86 -1.01
C VAL A 83 -17.66 -11.80 -2.09
N THR A 84 -18.85 -11.60 -2.64
CA THR A 84 -19.11 -10.56 -3.62
C THR A 84 -19.68 -9.35 -2.93
N ILE A 85 -19.10 -8.18 -3.16
CA ILE A 85 -19.48 -6.93 -2.52
C ILE A 85 -19.96 -5.99 -3.62
N LEU A 86 -21.11 -5.37 -3.42
CA LEU A 86 -21.77 -4.52 -4.41
C LEU A 86 -22.03 -3.12 -3.85
N TRP A 87 -21.84 -2.11 -4.68
CA TRP A 87 -22.13 -0.70 -4.37
C TRP A 87 -22.60 0.04 -5.64
N PRO A 88 -23.21 1.23 -5.50
CA PRO A 88 -23.60 2.05 -6.64
C PRO A 88 -22.38 2.49 -7.45
N ALA A 89 -22.38 2.19 -8.75
CA ALA A 89 -21.32 2.62 -9.64
C ALA A 89 -21.41 4.14 -9.85
N VAL A 90 -20.26 4.81 -9.77
CA VAL A 90 -20.12 6.23 -10.12
C VAL A 90 -19.37 6.42 -11.44
N ILE A 91 -19.47 7.62 -12.02
CA ILE A 91 -18.71 7.93 -13.24
C ILE A 91 -17.21 7.92 -12.90
N GLY A 92 -16.46 7.14 -13.68
CA GLY A 92 -15.02 6.99 -13.51
C GLY A 92 -14.61 6.06 -12.38
N GLU A 93 -15.29 4.92 -12.19
CA GLU A 93 -14.83 3.87 -11.27
C GLU A 93 -13.39 3.44 -11.51
N CYS A 94 -12.71 3.08 -10.42
CA CYS A 94 -11.37 2.51 -10.53
C CYS A 94 -11.44 1.11 -11.12
N GLU A 95 -10.44 0.76 -11.90
CA GLU A 95 -10.29 -0.61 -12.41
C GLU A 95 -10.10 -1.63 -11.28
N THR A 96 -9.54 -1.19 -10.14
CA THR A 96 -9.27 -2.04 -8.99
C THR A 96 -9.70 -1.38 -7.69
N ALA A 97 -10.09 -2.22 -6.74
CA ALA A 97 -10.37 -1.84 -5.37
C ALA A 97 -9.58 -2.74 -4.43
N ALA A 98 -9.07 -2.17 -3.35
CA ALA A 98 -8.57 -2.90 -2.22
C ALA A 98 -9.71 -3.17 -1.24
N VAL A 99 -9.93 -4.45 -0.97
CA VAL A 99 -10.94 -4.94 -0.05
C VAL A 99 -10.29 -5.52 1.18
N VAL A 100 -10.78 -5.15 2.36
CA VAL A 100 -10.41 -5.78 3.62
C VAL A 100 -11.61 -6.54 4.15
N LEU A 101 -11.41 -7.81 4.51
CA LEU A 101 -12.39 -8.65 5.16
C LEU A 101 -11.91 -9.01 6.56
N GLY A 102 -12.71 -8.64 7.57
CA GLY A 102 -12.43 -8.92 8.98
C GLY A 102 -13.51 -9.78 9.61
N GLU A 103 -13.11 -10.83 10.32
CA GLU A 103 -14.05 -11.73 10.99
C GLU A 103 -14.07 -11.43 12.50
N LYS A 104 -15.27 -11.25 13.08
CA LYS A 104 -15.46 -11.10 14.53
C LYS A 104 -16.75 -11.80 14.97
N GLY A 105 -16.62 -12.97 15.59
CA GLY A 105 -17.78 -13.80 15.91
C GLY A 105 -18.50 -14.21 14.61
N ASN A 106 -19.81 -13.96 14.55
CA ASN A 106 -20.62 -14.20 13.35
C ASN A 106 -20.71 -12.99 12.40
N ARG A 107 -19.93 -11.93 12.65
CA ARG A 107 -19.93 -10.72 11.82
C ARG A 107 -18.75 -10.73 10.85
N LEU A 108 -19.06 -10.50 9.58
CA LEU A 108 -18.09 -10.24 8.53
C LEU A 108 -18.03 -8.72 8.31
N ARG A 109 -16.95 -8.09 8.75
CA ARG A 109 -16.68 -6.67 8.53
C ARG A 109 -16.05 -6.48 7.15
N VAL A 110 -16.62 -5.57 6.38
CA VAL A 110 -16.21 -5.30 5.00
C VAL A 110 -15.73 -3.86 4.88
N TRP A 111 -14.54 -3.65 4.33
CA TRP A 111 -14.06 -2.33 3.91
C TRP A 111 -13.70 -2.39 2.44
N VAL A 112 -14.16 -1.42 1.66
CA VAL A 112 -13.79 -1.25 0.25
C VAL A 112 -13.10 0.10 0.10
N HIS A 113 -12.00 0.10 -0.64
CA HIS A 113 -11.25 1.30 -0.95
C HIS A 113 -10.76 1.23 -2.40
N GLU A 114 -11.06 2.28 -3.14
CA GLU A 114 -10.66 2.44 -4.54
C GLU A 114 -9.48 3.41 -4.64
N GLY A 115 -8.61 3.20 -5.63
CA GLY A 115 -7.39 3.98 -5.80
C GLY A 115 -6.20 3.45 -4.99
N ALA A 116 -5.08 4.19 -5.00
CA ALA A 116 -3.82 3.74 -4.44
C ALA A 116 -3.93 3.48 -2.92
N LEU A 117 -3.80 2.21 -2.51
CA LEU A 117 -3.74 1.85 -1.10
C LEU A 117 -2.28 1.79 -0.62
N VAL A 118 -1.91 2.62 0.35
CA VAL A 118 -0.56 2.58 0.94
C VAL A 118 -0.57 1.71 2.19
N GLY A 119 0.07 0.53 2.13
CA GLY A 119 0.63 -0.12 3.31
C GLY A 119 -0.24 -1.10 4.12
N ASN A 120 -1.35 -1.64 3.59
CA ASN A 120 -2.13 -2.65 4.32
C ASN A 120 -1.99 -4.07 3.75
N HIS A 121 -1.18 -4.90 4.39
CA HIS A 121 -0.95 -6.31 4.01
C HIS A 121 -2.20 -7.21 4.09
N ARG A 122 -3.30 -6.75 4.71
CA ARG A 122 -4.57 -7.50 4.80
C ARG A 122 -5.57 -7.13 3.71
N ALA A 123 -5.26 -6.15 2.86
CA ALA A 123 -6.10 -5.77 1.76
C ALA A 123 -5.86 -6.68 0.55
N SER A 124 -6.93 -7.23 -0.01
CA SER A 124 -6.92 -7.92 -1.30
C SER A 124 -7.25 -6.90 -2.38
N VAL A 125 -6.31 -6.66 -3.29
CA VAL A 125 -6.55 -5.83 -4.47
C VAL A 125 -7.24 -6.71 -5.52
N VAL A 126 -8.45 -6.34 -5.90
CA VAL A 126 -9.33 -7.10 -6.79
C VAL A 126 -9.89 -6.18 -7.90
N PRO A 127 -10.16 -6.72 -9.09
CA PRO A 127 -10.74 -5.94 -10.18
C PRO A 127 -12.18 -5.55 -9.84
N VAL A 128 -12.51 -4.28 -10.08
CA VAL A 128 -13.88 -3.78 -10.01
C VAL A 128 -14.55 -4.10 -11.33
N ASN A 129 -15.72 -4.72 -11.25
CA ASN A 129 -16.56 -5.00 -12.38
C ASN A 129 -17.79 -4.10 -12.29
N ILE A 130 -18.32 -3.67 -13.43
CA ILE A 130 -19.49 -2.81 -13.49
C ILE A 130 -20.56 -3.54 -14.28
N ASP A 131 -21.74 -3.67 -13.68
CA ASP A 131 -22.95 -4.16 -14.33
C ASP A 131 -24.04 -3.10 -14.20
N GLY A 132 -24.30 -2.38 -15.31
CA GLY A 132 -25.24 -1.27 -15.36
C GLY A 132 -24.86 -0.13 -14.38
N ARG A 133 -25.61 -0.01 -13.29
CA ARG A 133 -25.41 1.02 -12.24
C ARG A 133 -24.77 0.48 -10.97
N THR A 134 -24.28 -0.75 -11.01
CA THR A 134 -23.74 -1.45 -9.84
C THR A 134 -22.29 -1.79 -10.11
N ALA A 135 -21.41 -1.34 -9.23
CA ALA A 135 -20.03 -1.79 -9.18
C ALA A 135 -19.95 -2.95 -8.20
N PHE A 136 -19.15 -3.95 -8.53
CA PHE A 136 -18.95 -5.10 -7.68
C PHE A 136 -17.55 -5.67 -7.78
N VAL A 137 -17.13 -6.31 -6.70
CA VAL A 137 -15.88 -7.07 -6.61
C VAL A 137 -16.17 -8.44 -6.05
N ASP A 138 -15.39 -9.41 -6.50
CA ASP A 138 -15.45 -10.76 -5.97
C ASP A 138 -14.13 -11.12 -5.29
N VAL A 139 -14.21 -11.51 -4.01
CA VAL A 139 -13.05 -11.83 -3.19
C VAL A 139 -13.09 -13.29 -2.82
N ALA A 140 -12.09 -14.05 -3.28
CA ALA A 140 -11.89 -15.43 -2.86
C ALA A 140 -11.58 -15.47 -1.35
N ARG A 141 -12.56 -15.94 -0.57
CA ARG A 141 -12.47 -16.08 0.89
C ARG A 141 -13.30 -17.27 1.35
N LYS A 142 -12.62 -18.27 1.92
CA LYS A 142 -13.29 -19.40 2.55
C LYS A 142 -13.90 -18.96 3.88
N LEU A 143 -15.22 -19.03 3.98
CA LEU A 143 -15.95 -18.70 5.20
C LEU A 143 -16.26 -19.97 6.01
N ALA A 144 -16.25 -19.83 7.34
CA ALA A 144 -16.65 -20.92 8.22
C ALA A 144 -18.13 -21.25 8.04
N ARG A 145 -18.50 -22.52 8.32
CA ARG A 145 -19.87 -23.04 8.16
C ARG A 145 -20.78 -22.58 9.30
N HIS A 146 -21.12 -21.30 9.32
CA HIS A 146 -22.15 -20.74 10.17
C HIS A 146 -22.82 -19.54 9.49
N ARG A 147 -23.88 -19.02 10.11
CA ARG A 147 -24.61 -17.88 9.57
C ARG A 147 -23.82 -16.60 9.81
N TRP A 148 -23.41 -15.96 8.72
CA TRP A 148 -22.70 -14.68 8.73
C TRP A 148 -23.66 -13.50 8.63
N VAL A 149 -23.27 -12.39 9.24
CA VAL A 149 -23.90 -11.08 9.08
C VAL A 149 -22.83 -10.13 8.54
N ALA A 150 -23.01 -9.65 7.31
CA ALA A 150 -22.13 -8.62 6.76
C ALA A 150 -22.41 -7.28 7.43
N VAL A 151 -21.35 -6.57 7.78
CA VAL A 151 -21.43 -5.22 8.34
C VAL A 151 -20.37 -4.35 7.68
N ASP A 152 -20.68 -3.07 7.47
CA ASP A 152 -19.68 -2.10 7.05
C ASP A 152 -18.64 -1.98 8.18
N GLY A 153 -17.38 -2.20 7.84
CA GLY A 153 -16.30 -2.17 8.80
C GLY A 153 -16.00 -0.77 9.34
N ARG A 154 -16.42 0.30 8.64
CA ARG A 154 -16.29 1.69 9.09
C ARG A 154 -17.37 2.06 10.10
N SER A 155 -18.64 1.90 9.73
CA SER A 155 -19.79 2.32 10.55
C SER A 155 -20.24 1.24 11.54
N GLY A 156 -20.00 -0.03 11.24
CA GLY A 156 -20.56 -1.16 11.96
C GLY A 156 -22.01 -1.47 11.61
N GLU A 157 -22.61 -0.70 10.68
CA GLU A 157 -23.97 -0.91 10.21
C GLU A 157 -24.10 -2.21 9.43
N ARG A 158 -25.30 -2.79 9.48
CA ARG A 158 -25.56 -4.06 8.81
C ARG A 158 -25.75 -3.83 7.32
N ILE A 159 -25.00 -4.57 6.51
CA ILE A 159 -25.17 -4.61 5.07
C ILE A 159 -26.15 -5.74 4.72
N PRO A 160 -27.17 -5.50 3.88
CA PRO A 160 -27.99 -6.54 3.29
C PRO A 160 -27.14 -7.73 2.81
N THR A 161 -27.46 -8.92 3.29
CA THR A 161 -26.67 -10.14 3.03
C THR A 161 -27.52 -11.17 2.33
N ILE A 162 -27.09 -11.62 1.15
CA ILE A 162 -27.70 -12.73 0.41
C ILE A 162 -26.75 -13.92 0.46
N THR A 163 -27.25 -15.09 0.88
CA THR A 163 -26.45 -16.32 0.92
C THR A 163 -26.81 -17.19 -0.26
N HIS A 164 -25.84 -17.51 -1.13
CA HIS A 164 -25.97 -18.52 -2.17
C HIS A 164 -25.42 -19.86 -1.65
N GLY A 165 -26.27 -20.89 -1.65
CA GLY A 165 -26.06 -22.20 -0.99
C GLY A 165 -25.13 -23.16 -1.70
#